data_AF-N1M7T6-F1
#
_entry.id   AF-N1M7T6-F1
#
_cell.length_a   1.000
_cell.length_b   1.000
_cell.length_c   1.000
_cell.angle_alpha   90.00
_cell.angle_beta   90.00
_cell.angle_gamma   90.00
#
_symmetry.space_group_name_H-M   'P 1'
#
loop_
_entity.id
_entity.type
_entity.pdbx_description
1 polymer ?
#
loop_
_entity_poly.entity_id
_entity_poly.type
_entity_poly.pdbx_seq_one_letter_code
_entity_poly.pdbx_strand_id
1 'polypeptide(L)'
;MTASALTDAKLVRALSDEFLSRRVDYNALERLHHGDVADWAAAASRFAALSDEEERHLALRWRDNPRELLDILLARADEVTARRCRTAWVSLDRFAPFVRASNGP
;
A
#
# COMPACT_ATOMS: atom_id res chain seq x y z
N MET A 1 -23.32 5.61 12.61
CA MET A 1 -22.03 5.67 11.90
C MET A 1 -21.06 6.44 12.78
N THR A 2 -20.10 5.76 13.39
CA THR A 2 -19.10 6.31 14.31
C THR A 2 -17.96 6.96 13.53
N ALA A 3 -17.30 7.96 14.11
CA ALA A 3 -16.25 8.75 13.45
C ALA A 3 -15.11 7.91 12.84
N SER A 4 -14.74 6.76 13.44
CA SER A 4 -13.72 5.86 12.89
C SER A 4 -14.04 5.36 11.47
N ALA A 5 -15.28 4.93 11.21
CA ALA A 5 -15.63 4.37 9.89
C ALA A 5 -15.63 5.43 8.77
N LEU A 6 -15.95 6.70 9.12
CA LEU A 6 -15.86 7.81 8.18
C LEU A 6 -14.40 8.15 7.86
N THR A 7 -13.52 8.08 8.86
CA THR A 7 -12.07 8.25 8.71
C THR A 7 -11.47 7.14 7.84
N ASP A 8 -11.88 5.88 8.03
CA ASP A 8 -11.48 4.75 7.18
C ASP A 8 -11.88 4.97 5.71
N ALA A 9 -13.15 5.31 5.46
CA ALA A 9 -13.63 5.55 4.09
C ALA A 9 -12.92 6.75 3.43
N LYS A 10 -12.65 7.81 4.19
CA LYS A 10 -11.91 8.98 3.71
C LYS A 10 -10.46 8.63 3.39
N LEU A 11 -9.81 7.83 4.23
CA LEU A 11 -8.45 7.33 4.02
C LEU A 11 -8.37 6.49 2.75
N VAL A 12 -9.24 5.49 2.62
CA VAL A 12 -9.30 4.62 1.44
C VAL A 12 -9.48 5.46 0.18
N ARG A 13 -10.40 6.44 0.21
CA ARG A 13 -10.60 7.36 -0.91
C ARG A 13 -9.34 8.13 -1.27
N ALA A 14 -8.72 8.79 -0.29
CA ALA A 14 -7.58 9.67 -0.53
C ALA A 14 -6.36 8.90 -1.04
N LEU A 15 -6.06 7.74 -0.45
CA LEU A 15 -4.94 6.90 -0.86
C LEU A 15 -5.16 6.26 -2.23
N SER A 16 -6.36 5.74 -2.50
CA SER A 16 -6.73 5.25 -3.84
C SER A 16 -6.60 6.35 -4.90
N ASP A 17 -7.17 7.54 -4.66
CA ASP A 17 -7.15 8.64 -5.64
C ASP A 17 -5.69 9.11 -5.89
N GLU A 18 -4.87 9.21 -4.84
CA GLU A 18 -3.45 9.54 -4.95
C GLU A 18 -2.67 8.50 -5.77
N PHE A 19 -2.88 7.21 -5.51
CA PHE A 19 -2.29 6.11 -6.27
C PHE A 19 -2.67 6.15 -7.74
N LEU A 20 -3.96 6.27 -8.05
CA LEU A 20 -4.43 6.29 -9.43
C LEU A 20 -3.95 7.52 -10.19
N SER A 21 -3.77 8.66 -9.51
CA SER A 21 -3.23 9.88 -10.13
C SER A 21 -1.75 9.78 -10.53
N ARG A 22 -0.96 8.94 -9.84
CA ARG A 22 0.50 8.85 -9.99
C ARG A 22 0.97 8.08 -11.24
N ARG A 23 0.05 7.56 -12.08
CA ARG A 23 0.36 6.61 -13.19
C ARG A 23 1.32 5.51 -12.71
N VAL A 24 0.84 4.72 -11.77
CA VAL A 24 1.60 3.62 -11.14
C VAL A 24 2.21 2.73 -12.22
N ASP A 25 3.53 2.67 -12.22
CA ASP A 25 4.32 1.78 -13.04
C ASP A 25 4.73 0.53 -12.25
N TYR A 26 5.38 -0.40 -12.93
CA TYR A 26 5.80 -1.66 -12.32
C TYR A 26 6.78 -1.43 -11.14
N ASN A 27 7.62 -0.40 -11.23
CA ASN A 27 8.60 -0.06 -10.19
C ASN A 27 7.92 0.40 -8.89
N ALA A 28 6.87 1.23 -8.98
CA ALA A 28 6.10 1.61 -7.80
C ALA A 28 5.43 0.41 -7.12
N LEU A 29 4.94 -0.56 -7.91
CA LEU A 29 4.34 -1.79 -7.38
C LEU A 29 5.38 -2.73 -6.76
N GLU A 30 6.58 -2.81 -7.34
CA GLU A 30 7.71 -3.60 -6.82
C GLU A 30 8.24 -3.03 -5.49
N ARG A 31 8.43 -1.70 -5.40
CA ARG A 31 8.80 -1.03 -4.15
C ARG A 31 7.77 -1.30 -3.05
N LEU A 32 6.48 -1.14 -3.37
CA LEU A 32 5.39 -1.44 -2.46
C LEU A 32 5.44 -2.91 -2.00
N HIS A 33 5.63 -3.85 -2.94
CA HIS A 33 5.76 -5.28 -2.66
C HIS A 33 6.92 -5.61 -1.71
N HIS A 34 8.04 -4.88 -1.82
CA HIS A 34 9.20 -5.01 -0.94
C HIS A 34 9.04 -4.32 0.42
N GLY A 35 7.89 -3.69 0.69
CA GLY A 35 7.60 -3.04 1.97
C GLY A 35 8.02 -1.57 2.05
N ASP A 36 8.30 -0.93 0.91
CA ASP A 36 8.50 0.53 0.84
C ASP A 36 7.15 1.25 0.93
N VAL A 37 6.72 1.47 2.19
CA VAL A 37 5.38 1.97 2.54
C VAL A 37 5.41 3.33 3.24
N ALA A 38 6.59 3.89 3.49
CA ALA A 38 6.75 5.11 4.29
C ALA A 38 5.99 6.30 3.67
N ASP A 39 6.10 6.48 2.35
CA ASP A 39 5.40 7.55 1.63
C ASP A 39 3.87 7.42 1.76
N TRP A 40 3.35 6.18 1.80
CA TRP A 40 1.93 5.91 1.97
C TRP A 40 1.47 6.11 3.41
N ALA A 41 2.29 5.76 4.40
CA ALA A 41 2.00 6.00 5.81
C ALA A 41 1.94 7.49 6.12
N ALA A 42 2.90 8.27 5.61
CA ALA A 42 2.91 9.72 5.71
C ALA A 42 1.69 10.35 5.00
N ALA A 43 1.31 9.83 3.83
CA ALA A 43 0.08 10.25 3.16
C ALA A 43 -1.17 9.94 4.00
N ALA A 44 -1.27 8.75 4.59
CA ALA A 44 -2.39 8.40 5.47
C ALA A 44 -2.46 9.32 6.69
N SER A 45 -1.31 9.59 7.31
CA SER A 45 -1.16 10.51 8.43
C SER A 45 -1.70 11.90 8.12
N ARG A 46 -1.38 12.46 6.94
CA ARG A 46 -1.91 13.77 6.50
C ARG A 46 -3.42 13.79 6.31
N PHE A 47 -4.02 12.67 5.88
CA PHE A 47 -5.45 12.61 5.53
C PHE A 47 -6.35 12.34 6.73
N ALA A 48 -5.85 11.58 7.70
CA ALA A 48 -6.56 11.18 8.92
C ALA A 48 -6.09 11.92 10.18
N ALA A 49 -5.08 12.79 10.09
CA ALA A 49 -4.45 13.47 11.22
C ALA A 49 -3.98 12.46 12.28
N LEU A 50 -3.27 11.42 11.83
CA LEU A 50 -2.68 10.42 12.72
C LEU A 50 -1.54 11.06 13.53
N SER A 51 -1.35 10.56 14.74
CA SER A 51 -0.14 10.84 15.52
C SER A 51 1.07 10.10 14.93
N ASP A 52 2.28 10.55 15.27
CA ASP A 52 3.53 9.90 14.86
C ASP A 52 3.58 8.40 15.24
N GLU A 53 2.99 8.03 16.37
CA GLU A 53 2.96 6.64 16.83
C GLU A 53 2.00 5.79 15.98
N GLU A 54 0.83 6.33 15.65
CA GLU A 54 -0.13 5.68 14.76
C GLU A 54 0.43 5.53 13.35
N GLU A 55 1.16 6.54 12.83
CA GLU A 55 1.84 6.47 11.54
C GLU A 55 2.91 5.37 11.52
N ARG A 56 3.76 5.30 12.56
CA ARG A 56 4.76 4.23 12.67
C ARG A 56 4.11 2.85 12.75
N HIS A 57 3.08 2.69 13.57
CA HIS A 57 2.37 1.42 13.69
C HIS A 57 1.72 0.99 12.37
N LEU A 58 1.14 1.95 11.64
CA LEU A 58 0.58 1.71 10.31
C LEU A 58 1.66 1.31 9.29
N ALA A 59 2.81 1.99 9.30
CA ALA A 59 3.94 1.66 8.45
C ALA A 59 4.49 0.26 8.75
N LEU A 60 4.61 -0.13 10.03
CA LEU A 60 5.02 -1.48 10.43
C LEU A 60 4.02 -2.53 9.94
N ARG A 61 2.72 -2.28 10.14
CA ARG A 61 1.65 -3.18 9.68
C ARG A 61 1.68 -3.39 8.17
N TRP A 62 1.82 -2.32 7.39
CA TRP A 62 1.88 -2.42 5.93
C TRP A 62 3.19 -2.98 5.42
N ARG A 63 4.30 -2.81 6.13
CA ARG A 63 5.56 -3.47 5.78
C ARG A 63 5.50 -4.99 6.03
N ASP A 64 4.85 -5.42 7.10
CA ASP A 64 4.65 -6.84 7.42
C ASP A 64 3.61 -7.49 6.49
N ASN A 65 2.61 -6.71 6.04
CA ASN A 65 1.61 -7.16 5.08
C ASN A 65 1.34 -6.11 3.98
N PRO A 66 2.22 -5.99 2.96
CA PRO A 66 2.07 -4.99 1.89
C PRO A 66 0.83 -5.18 1.03
N ARG A 67 0.26 -6.39 1.05
CA ARG A 67 -0.98 -6.71 0.33
C ARG A 67 -2.18 -5.94 0.88
N GLU A 68 -2.19 -5.67 2.18
CA GLU A 68 -3.24 -4.85 2.78
C GLU A 68 -3.25 -3.45 2.19
N LEU A 69 -2.08 -2.82 2.10
CA LEU A 69 -1.95 -1.51 1.48
C LEU A 69 -2.35 -1.56 0.00
N LEU A 70 -1.93 -2.59 -0.76
CA LEU A 70 -2.37 -2.76 -2.14
C LEU A 70 -3.89 -2.79 -2.27
N ASP A 71 -4.59 -3.53 -1.42
CA ASP A 71 -6.06 -3.62 -1.46
C ASP A 71 -6.72 -2.26 -1.19
N ILE A 72 -6.15 -1.45 -0.28
CA ILE A 72 -6.57 -0.07 -0.02
C ILE A 72 -6.35 0.83 -1.24
N LEU A 73 -5.19 0.74 -1.89
CA LEU A 73 -4.84 1.55 -3.05
C LEU A 73 -5.68 1.20 -4.30
N LEU A 74 -6.12 -0.05 -4.41
CA LEU A 74 -6.95 -0.53 -5.52
C LEU A 74 -8.45 -0.48 -5.25
N ALA A 75 -8.89 -0.07 -4.05
CA ALA A 75 -10.30 -0.12 -3.65
C ALA A 75 -11.24 0.66 -4.59
N ARG A 76 -10.71 1.70 -5.26
CA ARG A 76 -11.46 2.54 -6.20
C ARG A 76 -10.94 2.49 -7.63
N ALA A 77 -9.98 1.62 -7.90
CA ALA A 77 -9.47 1.40 -9.25
C ALA A 77 -10.58 0.82 -10.15
N ASP A 78 -10.59 1.18 -11.42
CA ASP A 78 -11.39 0.46 -12.40
C ASP A 78 -10.92 -1.00 -12.52
N GLU A 79 -11.79 -1.87 -13.03
CA GLU A 79 -11.53 -3.31 -13.11
C GLU A 79 -10.24 -3.64 -13.88
N VAL A 80 -9.96 -2.92 -14.97
CA VAL A 80 -8.78 -3.14 -15.81
C VAL A 80 -7.51 -2.81 -15.04
N THR A 81 -7.47 -1.64 -14.40
CA THR A 81 -6.34 -1.22 -13.57
C THR A 81 -6.13 -2.18 -12.40
N ALA A 82 -7.20 -2.51 -11.68
CA ALA A 82 -7.13 -3.42 -10.53
C ALA A 82 -6.64 -4.82 -10.94
N ARG A 83 -7.14 -5.36 -12.07
CA ARG A 83 -6.72 -6.65 -12.59
C ARG A 83 -5.25 -6.65 -13.00
N ARG A 84 -4.79 -5.59 -13.67
CA ARG A 84 -3.39 -5.43 -14.08
C ARG A 84 -2.46 -5.40 -12.87
N CYS A 85 -2.76 -4.58 -11.85
CA CYS A 85 -1.95 -4.49 -10.64
C CYS A 85 -1.89 -5.83 -9.88
N ARG A 86 -3.03 -6.51 -9.69
CA ARG A 86 -3.04 -7.82 -9.02
C ARG A 86 -2.27 -8.89 -9.81
N THR A 87 -2.32 -8.86 -11.14
CA THR A 87 -1.55 -9.78 -11.98
C THR A 87 -0.05 -9.54 -11.83
N ALA A 88 0.39 -8.29 -11.87
CA ALA A 88 1.78 -7.93 -11.64
C ALA A 88 2.25 -8.29 -10.21
N TRP A 89 1.40 -8.10 -9.20
CA TRP A 89 1.68 -8.52 -7.83
C TRP A 89 1.89 -10.03 -7.70
N VAL A 90 1.05 -10.85 -8.34
CA VAL A 90 1.22 -12.31 -8.36
C VAL A 90 2.53 -12.71 -9.04
N SER A 91 2.98 -11.98 -10.05
CA SER A 91 4.30 -12.19 -10.63
C SER A 91 5.41 -11.90 -9.61
N LEU A 92 5.35 -10.77 -8.91
CA LEU A 92 6.30 -10.41 -7.85
C LEU A 92 6.34 -11.44 -6.71
N ASP A 93 5.19 -11.95 -6.26
CA ASP A 93 5.09 -13.01 -5.25
C ASP A 93 5.88 -14.27 -5.65
N ARG A 94 5.96 -14.60 -6.95
CA ARG A 94 6.74 -15.75 -7.45
C ARG A 94 8.26 -15.50 -7.40
N PHE A 95 8.69 -14.24 -7.43
CA PHE A 95 10.11 -13.85 -7.40
C PHE A 95 10.61 -13.41 -6.01
N ALA A 96 9.71 -13.19 -5.06
CA ALA A 96 10.01 -12.88 -3.66
C ALA A 96 10.92 -13.90 -2.91
N PRO A 97 10.91 -15.22 -3.17
CA PRO A 97 11.70 -16.18 -2.40
C PRO A 97 13.22 -15.96 -2.48
N PHE A 98 13.70 -15.23 -3.48
CA PHE A 98 15.13 -15.13 -3.79
C PHE A 98 15.86 -14.02 -3.01
N VAL A 99 15.14 -13.08 -2.37
CA VAL A 99 15.74 -11.90 -1.70
C VAL A 99 16.08 -12.15 -0.23
N ARG A 100 15.54 -13.20 0.40
CA ARG A 100 15.76 -13.48 1.84
C ARG A 100 16.92 -14.44 2.15
N ALA A 101 17.59 -14.99 1.13
CA ALA A 101 18.62 -16.02 1.28
C ALA A 101 20.07 -15.52 1.13
N SER A 102 20.31 -14.23 0.88
CA SER A 102 21.65 -13.68 0.59
C SER A 102 22.23 -12.76 1.67
N ASN A 103 21.63 -12.72 2.87
CA ASN A 103 22.32 -12.20 4.06
C ASN A 103 22.67 -13.37 4.98
N GLY A 104 23.69 -14.13 4.58
CA GLY A 104 24.44 -15.01 5.49
C GLY A 104 25.49 -14.21 6.26
N PRO A 105 25.86 -14.67 7.47
CA PRO A 105 26.66 -13.92 8.46
C PRO A 105 28.07 -13.55 7.99
#